data_AF-A0A443S5U3-F1
#
_entry.id   AF-A0A443S5U3-F1
#
_cell.length_a   1.000
_cell.length_b   1.000
_cell.length_c   1.000
_cell.angle_alpha   90.00
_cell.angle_beta   90.00
_cell.angle_gamma   90.00
#
_symmetry.space_group_name_H-M   'P 1'
#
loop_
_entity.id
_entity.type
_entity.pdbx_description
1 polymer ?
#
loop_
_entity_poly.entity_id
_entity_poly.type
_entity_poly.pdbx_seq_one_letter_code
_entity_poly.pdbx_strand_id
1 'polypeptide(L)'
;IKLFNSFLGALFTEDEKNSQTELAFKYAVYRINRDRTILPNTTLIYDIQYIPHDDSFHAVKKACSQVQSGVVAIFGPQDPLLGIHVQSLCDALDIPHVEARLQNLGENNHGKEFSINLHPGTAAISDSLRELIVYLNWTKVAVIYEDDMLDK
;
A
#
# COMPACT_ATOMS: atom_id res chain seq x y z
N ILE A 1 7.52 15.72 -30.53
CA ILE A 1 6.78 14.89 -29.56
C ILE A 1 6.82 15.63 -28.23
N LYS A 2 5.67 15.95 -27.63
CA LYS A 2 5.61 16.66 -26.34
C LYS A 2 5.76 15.62 -25.23
N LEU A 3 6.76 15.78 -24.38
CA LEU A 3 6.94 14.94 -23.19
C LEU A 3 6.04 15.48 -22.07
N PHE A 4 5.33 14.57 -21.40
CA PHE A 4 4.47 14.89 -20.25
C PHE A 4 5.09 14.34 -18.96
N ASN A 5 4.94 15.09 -17.87
CA ASN A 5 5.28 14.61 -16.54
C ASN A 5 4.00 14.14 -15.85
N SER A 6 4.02 12.92 -15.30
CA SER A 6 2.94 12.38 -14.48
C SER A 6 3.46 12.18 -13.07
N PHE A 7 2.76 12.75 -12.09
CA PHE A 7 3.18 12.75 -10.69
C PHE A 7 2.57 11.59 -9.93
N LEU A 8 3.37 10.85 -9.19
CA LEU A 8 2.96 9.79 -8.27
C LEU A 8 3.15 10.28 -6.84
N GLY A 9 2.15 10.08 -5.99
CA GLY A 9 2.29 10.24 -4.55
C GLY A 9 2.77 8.94 -3.92
N ALA A 10 3.67 9.02 -2.95
CA ALA A 10 3.99 7.89 -2.09
C ALA A 10 4.06 8.33 -0.63
N LEU A 11 3.47 7.54 0.24
CA LEU A 11 3.45 7.70 1.69
C LEU A 11 4.15 6.49 2.32
N PHE A 12 5.17 6.75 3.11
CA PHE A 12 5.89 5.74 3.89
C PHE A 12 5.88 6.14 5.36
N THR A 13 5.92 5.18 6.27
CA THR A 13 6.16 5.51 7.67
C THR A 13 7.61 5.99 7.88
N GLU A 14 7.88 6.68 8.99
CA GLU A 14 9.21 7.27 9.23
C GLU A 14 10.33 6.20 9.33
N ASP A 15 10.01 5.02 9.85
CA ASP A 15 10.88 3.85 9.94
C ASP A 15 11.07 3.14 8.59
N GLU A 16 10.12 3.30 7.66
CA GLU A 16 10.23 2.82 6.28
C GLU A 16 11.21 3.66 5.43
N LYS A 17 11.77 4.74 5.98
CA LYS A 17 12.74 5.58 5.28
C LYS A 17 14.01 4.82 4.92
N ASN A 18 14.32 4.77 3.63
CA ASN A 18 15.38 3.94 3.02
C ASN A 18 15.17 2.43 3.18
N SER A 19 13.95 1.99 3.47
CA SER A 19 13.59 0.56 3.50
C SER A 19 13.68 -0.08 2.11
N GLN A 20 13.59 -1.41 2.10
CA GLN A 20 13.47 -2.17 0.84
C GLN A 20 12.22 -1.79 0.05
N THR A 21 11.12 -1.46 0.73
CA THR A 21 9.86 -1.04 0.11
C THR A 21 10.02 0.30 -0.62
N GLU A 22 10.62 1.30 0.03
CA GLU A 22 10.89 2.60 -0.60
C GLU A 22 11.86 2.46 -1.77
N LEU A 23 12.90 1.63 -1.62
CA LEU A 23 13.87 1.37 -2.68
C LEU A 23 13.21 0.67 -3.87
N ALA A 24 12.33 -0.30 -3.62
CA ALA A 24 11.58 -1.00 -4.66
C ALA A 24 10.68 -0.03 -5.45
N PHE A 25 9.98 0.88 -4.76
CA PHE A 25 9.18 1.93 -5.39
C PHE A 25 10.04 2.84 -6.29
N LYS A 26 11.14 3.38 -5.76
CA LYS A 26 12.08 4.23 -6.54
C LYS A 26 12.64 3.49 -7.76
N TYR A 27 13.02 2.22 -7.57
CA TYR A 27 13.54 1.39 -8.65
C TYR A 27 12.51 1.09 -9.72
N ALA A 28 11.24 0.84 -9.35
CA ALA A 28 10.15 0.63 -10.29
C ALA A 28 9.96 1.88 -11.18
N VAL A 29 9.92 3.07 -10.59
CA VAL A 29 9.81 4.32 -11.36
C VAL A 29 11.02 4.51 -12.29
N TYR A 30 12.24 4.26 -11.80
CA TYR A 30 13.45 4.30 -12.63
C TYR A 30 13.36 3.35 -13.82
N ARG A 31 12.92 2.11 -13.60
CA ARG A 31 12.81 1.08 -14.64
C ARG A 31 11.82 1.46 -15.71
N ILE A 32 10.62 1.94 -15.34
CA ILE A 32 9.60 2.37 -16.29
C ILE A 32 10.07 3.58 -17.10
N ASN A 33 10.70 4.57 -16.46
CA ASN A 33 11.21 5.75 -17.17
C ASN A 33 12.37 5.42 -18.13
N ARG A 34 13.13 4.37 -17.85
CA ARG A 34 14.22 3.89 -18.72
C ARG A 34 13.69 3.10 -19.93
N ASP A 35 12.59 2.36 -19.76
CA ASP A 35 11.95 1.60 -20.83
C ASP A 35 10.89 2.43 -21.56
N ARG A 36 11.32 3.14 -22.61
CA ARG A 36 10.46 3.98 -23.43
C ARG A 36 9.45 3.19 -24.28
N THR A 37 9.48 1.85 -24.28
CA THR A 37 8.45 1.04 -24.96
C THR A 37 7.14 1.00 -24.18
N ILE A 38 7.20 1.20 -22.86
CA ILE A 38 6.02 1.16 -21.98
C ILE A 38 5.31 2.53 -21.96
N LEU A 39 6.06 3.60 -21.70
CA LEU A 39 5.56 4.98 -21.65
C LEU A 39 6.43 5.89 -22.54
N PRO A 40 6.23 5.90 -23.87
CA PRO A 40 7.13 6.59 -24.81
C PRO A 40 7.14 8.11 -24.64
N ASN A 41 6.01 8.70 -24.22
CA ASN A 41 5.82 10.15 -24.17
C ASN A 41 5.63 10.69 -22.74
N THR A 42 5.81 9.85 -21.73
CA THR A 42 5.56 10.20 -20.33
C THR A 42 6.80 9.92 -19.49
N THR A 43 7.09 10.82 -18.55
CA THR A 43 8.07 10.57 -17.49
C THR A 43 7.35 10.61 -16.16
N LEU A 44 7.48 9.53 -15.40
CA LEU A 44 6.96 9.43 -14.05
C LEU A 44 7.88 10.20 -13.10
N ILE A 45 7.30 11.08 -12.31
CA ILE A 45 7.96 11.79 -11.21
C ILE A 45 7.21 11.41 -9.95
N TYR A 46 7.88 11.31 -8.81
CA TYR A 46 7.23 10.99 -7.55
C TYR A 46 7.49 12.04 -6.49
N ASP A 47 6.55 12.18 -5.58
CA ASP A 47 6.71 12.85 -4.30
C ASP A 47 6.61 11.81 -3.18
N ILE A 48 7.61 11.74 -2.30
CA ILE A 48 7.64 10.85 -1.15
C ILE A 48 7.44 11.69 0.11
N GLN A 49 6.44 11.34 0.91
CA GLN A 49 6.23 11.91 2.24
C GLN A 49 6.38 10.82 3.31
N TYR A 50 6.92 11.21 4.46
CA TYR A 50 7.06 10.34 5.63
C TYR A 50 6.04 10.74 6.70
N ILE A 51 5.46 9.75 7.38
CA ILE A 51 4.41 9.91 8.38
C ILE A 51 4.66 8.99 9.59
N PRO A 52 4.30 9.40 10.83
CA PRO A 52 4.41 8.52 12.00
C PRO A 52 3.24 7.51 12.05
N HIS A 53 3.47 6.34 12.67
CA HIS A 53 2.51 5.21 12.72
C HIS A 53 1.12 5.55 13.28
N ASP A 54 1.02 6.49 14.22
CA ASP A 54 -0.21 6.72 14.99
C ASP A 54 -0.88 8.06 14.67
N ASP A 55 -0.56 8.67 13.53
CA ASP A 55 -1.09 9.98 13.16
C ASP A 55 -1.85 9.94 11.83
N SER A 56 -3.06 9.40 11.90
CA SER A 56 -3.98 9.34 10.76
C SER A 56 -4.33 10.71 10.20
N PHE A 57 -4.39 11.75 11.04
CA PHE A 57 -4.65 13.11 10.60
C PHE A 57 -3.49 13.65 9.74
N HIS A 58 -2.24 13.47 10.18
CA HIS A 58 -1.07 13.84 9.38
C HIS A 58 -0.98 13.00 8.10
N ALA A 59 -1.32 11.71 8.15
CA ALA A 59 -1.37 10.85 6.98
C ALA A 59 -2.29 11.42 5.89
N VAL A 60 -3.55 11.71 6.25
CA VAL A 60 -4.53 12.30 5.32
C VAL A 60 -4.10 13.69 4.86
N LYS A 61 -3.55 14.51 5.75
CA LYS A 61 -3.06 15.87 5.39
C LYS A 61 -1.94 15.82 4.34
N LYS A 62 -1.00 14.88 4.48
CA LYS A 62 0.08 14.65 3.51
C LYS A 62 -0.46 14.12 2.18
N ALA A 63 -1.38 13.17 2.22
CA ALA A 63 -2.08 12.67 1.04
C ALA A 63 -2.80 13.82 0.29
N CYS A 64 -3.59 14.64 0.98
CA CYS A 64 -4.26 15.81 0.41
C CYS A 64 -3.27 16.80 -0.26
N SER A 65 -2.08 17.00 0.31
CA SER A 65 -1.05 17.85 -0.29
C SER A 65 -0.53 17.26 -1.62
N GLN A 66 -0.42 15.94 -1.72
CA GLN A 66 -0.07 15.26 -2.96
C GLN A 66 -1.19 15.41 -4.00
N VAL A 67 -2.45 15.24 -3.59
CA VAL A 67 -3.62 15.47 -4.45
C VAL A 67 -3.63 16.89 -5.02
N GLN A 68 -3.42 17.90 -4.18
CA GLN A 68 -3.34 19.31 -4.61
C GLN A 68 -2.19 19.55 -5.60
N SER A 69 -1.14 18.74 -5.54
CA SER A 69 0.00 18.79 -6.47
C SER A 69 -0.25 18.06 -7.79
N GLY A 70 -1.44 17.45 -7.96
CA GLY A 70 -1.86 16.81 -9.20
C GLY A 70 -1.31 15.40 -9.39
N VAL A 71 -1.19 14.62 -8.31
CA VAL A 71 -0.82 13.20 -8.44
C VAL A 71 -1.89 12.41 -9.19
N VAL A 72 -1.45 11.45 -10.00
CA VAL A 72 -2.33 10.55 -10.76
C VAL A 72 -2.62 9.24 -10.02
N ALA A 73 -1.85 8.95 -8.97
CA ALA A 73 -2.03 7.80 -8.09
C ALA A 73 -1.27 8.04 -6.77
N ILE A 74 -1.70 7.36 -5.70
CA ILE A 74 -1.06 7.36 -4.39
C ILE A 74 -0.61 5.93 -4.05
N PHE A 75 0.62 5.78 -3.59
CA PHE A 75 1.19 4.53 -3.10
C PHE A 75 1.34 4.55 -1.59
N GLY A 76 0.92 3.48 -0.92
CA GLY A 76 0.99 3.35 0.54
C GLY A 76 0.00 4.26 1.29
N PRO A 77 0.14 4.35 2.62
CA PRO A 77 1.16 3.69 3.44
C PRO A 77 0.93 2.18 3.58
N GLN A 78 1.95 1.47 4.06
CA GLN A 78 1.85 0.04 4.35
C GLN A 78 1.38 -0.26 5.77
N ASP A 79 1.23 0.78 6.58
CA ASP A 79 0.70 0.70 7.92
C ASP A 79 -0.81 0.39 7.90
N PRO A 80 -1.29 -0.66 8.58
CA PRO A 80 -2.72 -1.03 8.62
C PRO A 80 -3.64 0.04 9.21
N LEU A 81 -3.17 0.79 10.21
CA LEU A 81 -3.95 1.85 10.87
C LEU A 81 -4.04 3.09 9.99
N LEU A 82 -2.95 3.50 9.35
CA LEU A 82 -2.93 4.70 8.50
C LEU A 82 -3.55 4.43 7.12
N GLY A 83 -3.35 3.22 6.59
CA GLY A 83 -3.78 2.82 5.25
C GLY A 83 -5.28 3.02 5.03
N ILE A 84 -6.12 2.64 6.01
CA ILE A 84 -7.58 2.79 5.92
C ILE A 84 -8.03 4.24 5.73
N HIS A 85 -7.31 5.21 6.30
CA HIS A 85 -7.66 6.62 6.19
C HIS A 85 -7.26 7.21 4.84
N VAL A 86 -6.09 6.83 4.32
CA VAL A 86 -5.65 7.21 2.98
C VAL A 86 -6.53 6.57 1.91
N GLN A 87 -6.92 5.32 2.12
CA GLN A 87 -7.86 4.60 1.26
C GLN A 87 -9.20 5.35 1.19
N SER A 88 -9.78 5.72 2.34
CA SER A 88 -11.03 6.48 2.41
C SER A 88 -10.97 7.80 1.66
N LEU A 89 -9.85 8.53 1.74
CA LEU A 89 -9.61 9.75 0.96
C LEU A 89 -9.58 9.46 -0.54
N CYS A 90 -8.86 8.42 -0.94
CA CYS A 90 -8.69 8.06 -2.35
C CYS A 90 -10.00 7.59 -2.98
N ASP A 91 -10.79 6.79 -2.26
CA ASP A 91 -12.14 6.39 -2.64
C ASP A 91 -13.07 7.61 -2.78
N ALA A 92 -12.96 8.61 -1.89
CA ALA A 92 -13.80 9.81 -1.95
C ALA A 92 -13.43 10.79 -3.09
N LEU A 93 -12.21 10.70 -3.62
CA LEU A 93 -11.67 11.62 -4.63
C LEU A 93 -11.43 10.94 -5.99
N ASP A 94 -11.83 9.68 -6.13
CA ASP A 94 -11.61 8.85 -7.32
C ASP A 94 -10.13 8.77 -7.73
N ILE A 95 -9.23 8.70 -6.73
CA ILE A 95 -7.77 8.66 -6.95
C ILE A 95 -7.29 7.22 -6.83
N PRO A 96 -6.62 6.67 -7.85
CA PRO A 96 -6.04 5.33 -7.77
C PRO A 96 -5.06 5.21 -6.60
N HIS A 97 -5.32 4.24 -5.71
CA HIS A 97 -4.53 3.96 -4.52
C HIS A 97 -3.97 2.54 -4.57
N VAL A 98 -2.67 2.39 -4.29
CA VAL A 98 -1.97 1.09 -4.33
C VAL A 98 -1.25 0.86 -3.00
N GLU A 99 -1.59 -0.23 -2.33
CA GLU A 99 -0.97 -0.66 -1.08
C GLU A 99 -0.53 -2.13 -1.16
N ALA A 100 0.27 -2.56 -0.19
CA ALA A 100 0.81 -3.91 -0.02
C ALA A 100 0.88 -4.25 1.49
N ARG A 101 -0.19 -3.90 2.22
CA ARG A 101 -0.27 -4.04 3.68
C ARG A 101 -1.03 -5.28 4.11
N LEU A 102 -0.71 -5.78 5.30
CA LEU A 102 -1.53 -6.81 5.93
C LEU A 102 -2.93 -6.25 6.20
N GLN A 103 -3.96 -6.98 5.79
CA GLN A 103 -5.35 -6.59 5.97
C GLN A 103 -5.87 -7.08 7.32
N ASN A 104 -6.45 -6.18 8.11
CA ASN A 104 -6.98 -6.52 9.44
C ASN A 104 -8.20 -7.45 9.34
N LEU A 105 -8.34 -8.35 10.32
CA LEU A 105 -9.49 -9.26 10.42
C LEU A 105 -10.77 -8.43 10.57
N GLY A 106 -11.69 -8.57 9.62
CA GLY A 106 -12.97 -7.83 9.60
C GLY A 106 -13.00 -6.63 8.65
N GLU A 107 -11.89 -6.27 7.99
CA GLU A 107 -11.95 -5.36 6.84
C GLU A 107 -12.69 -6.04 5.68
N ASN A 108 -13.94 -5.62 5.46
CA ASN A 108 -14.69 -6.05 4.30
C ASN A 108 -14.23 -5.25 3.07
N ASN A 109 -14.10 -5.93 1.91
CA ASN A 109 -13.78 -5.28 0.64
C ASN A 109 -14.96 -4.49 0.03
N HIS A 110 -16.06 -4.34 0.76
CA HIS A 110 -17.20 -3.56 0.31
C HIS A 110 -16.86 -2.06 0.38
N GLY A 111 -16.82 -1.41 -0.79
CA GLY A 111 -16.60 0.04 -0.90
C GLY A 111 -15.17 0.47 -1.19
N LYS A 112 -14.23 -0.45 -1.49
CA LYS A 112 -12.85 -0.13 -1.90
C LYS A 112 -12.73 -0.07 -3.43
N GLU A 113 -13.34 0.93 -4.06
CA GLU A 113 -13.43 0.99 -5.53
C GLU A 113 -12.15 1.53 -6.17
N PHE A 114 -11.45 2.45 -5.48
CA PHE A 114 -10.25 3.11 -6.00
C PHE A 114 -8.96 2.65 -5.33
N SER A 115 -9.01 1.61 -4.49
CA SER A 115 -7.84 1.05 -3.83
C SER A 115 -7.59 -0.42 -4.17
N ILE A 116 -6.33 -0.75 -4.45
CA ILE A 116 -5.86 -2.12 -4.62
C ILE A 116 -4.78 -2.46 -3.58
N ASN A 117 -5.01 -3.54 -2.83
CA ASN A 117 -4.01 -4.12 -1.95
C ASN A 117 -3.35 -5.33 -2.64
N LEU A 118 -2.03 -5.25 -2.82
CA LEU A 118 -1.20 -6.28 -3.44
C LEU A 118 -0.73 -7.35 -2.44
N HIS A 119 -0.97 -7.14 -1.14
CA HIS A 119 -0.69 -8.16 -0.14
C HIS A 119 -1.64 -9.36 -0.32
N PRO A 120 -1.16 -10.61 -0.21
CA PRO A 120 -2.04 -11.77 -0.26
C PRO A 120 -3.16 -11.67 0.78
N GLY A 121 -4.39 -11.95 0.36
CA GLY A 121 -5.53 -11.98 1.29
C GLY A 121 -5.40 -13.10 2.33
N THR A 122 -5.96 -12.88 3.52
CA THR A 122 -5.89 -13.82 4.66
C THR A 122 -6.38 -15.22 4.33
N ALA A 123 -7.37 -15.35 3.43
CA ALA A 123 -7.85 -16.64 2.94
C ALA A 123 -6.77 -17.42 2.17
N ALA A 124 -6.06 -16.75 1.25
CA ALA A 124 -4.99 -17.38 0.47
C ALA A 124 -3.84 -17.84 1.37
N ILE A 125 -3.49 -17.05 2.39
CA ILE A 125 -2.49 -17.42 3.39
C ILE A 125 -2.97 -18.64 4.18
N SER A 126 -4.22 -18.62 4.67
CA SER A 126 -4.80 -19.73 5.45
C SER A 126 -4.85 -21.03 4.65
N ASP A 127 -5.23 -20.97 3.38
CA ASP A 127 -5.26 -22.12 2.48
C ASP A 127 -3.84 -22.67 2.26
N SER A 128 -2.85 -21.80 2.07
CA SER A 128 -1.46 -22.22 1.90
C SER A 128 -0.90 -22.95 3.13
N LEU A 129 -1.25 -22.49 4.34
CA LEU A 129 -0.86 -23.14 5.59
C LEU A 129 -1.57 -24.49 5.76
N ARG A 130 -2.85 -24.57 5.40
CA ARG A 130 -3.62 -25.81 5.42
C ARG A 130 -2.98 -26.87 4.49
N GLU A 131 -2.61 -26.49 3.28
CA GLU A 131 -1.94 -27.40 2.33
C GLU A 131 -0.61 -27.90 2.89
N LEU A 132 0.17 -27.05 3.57
CA LEU A 132 1.41 -27.46 4.22
C LEU A 132 1.19 -28.49 5.34
N ILE A 133 0.17 -28.28 6.19
CA ILE A 133 -0.21 -29.21 7.27
C ILE A 133 -0.55 -30.59 6.70
N VAL A 134 -1.35 -30.60 5.62
CA VAL A 134 -1.75 -31.85 4.95
C VAL A 134 -0.56 -32.53 4.30
N TYR A 135 0.27 -31.80 3.55
CA TYR A 135 1.43 -32.33 2.86
C TYR A 135 2.45 -32.97 3.83
N LEU A 136 2.67 -32.35 4.99
CA LEU A 136 3.60 -32.83 6.01
C LEU A 136 2.98 -33.85 6.97
N ASN A 137 1.70 -34.23 6.80
CA ASN A 137 0.96 -35.13 7.69
C ASN A 137 1.01 -34.72 9.17
N TRP A 138 0.92 -33.43 9.46
CA TRP A 138 0.91 -32.97 10.85
C TRP A 138 -0.40 -33.36 11.54
N THR A 139 -0.28 -34.07 12.67
CA THR A 139 -1.45 -34.51 13.48
C THR A 139 -1.73 -33.59 14.66
N LYS A 140 -0.82 -32.66 14.98
CA LYS A 140 -0.93 -31.71 16.09
C LYS A 140 -0.39 -30.36 15.62
N VAL A 141 -1.18 -29.31 15.83
CA VAL A 141 -0.82 -27.92 15.52
C VAL A 141 -1.18 -27.08 16.74
N ALA A 142 -0.32 -26.12 17.07
CA ALA A 142 -0.62 -25.09 18.06
C ALA A 142 -0.52 -23.74 17.36
N VAL A 143 -1.52 -22.87 17.58
CA VAL A 143 -1.54 -21.50 17.06
C VAL A 143 -1.32 -20.58 18.24
N ILE A 144 -0.29 -19.74 18.14
CA ILE A 144 -0.03 -18.66 19.09
C ILE A 144 -0.34 -17.38 18.34
N TYR A 145 -1.21 -16.56 18.91
CA TYR A 145 -1.60 -15.27 18.35
C TYR A 145 -1.63 -14.24 19.47
N GLU A 146 -1.48 -12.98 19.08
CA GLU A 146 -1.67 -11.83 19.94
C GLU A 146 -3.11 -11.35 19.81
N ASP A 147 -3.75 -11.00 20.93
CA ASP A 147 -5.08 -10.42 20.91
C ASP A 147 -4.95 -8.89 20.82
N ASP A 148 -5.21 -8.34 19.63
CA ASP A 148 -5.21 -6.90 19.39
C ASP A 148 -6.49 -6.22 19.92
N MET A 149 -7.42 -6.99 20.48
CA MET A 149 -8.60 -6.45 21.16
C MET A 149 -8.16 -5.84 22.49
N LEU A 150 -7.84 -4.55 22.45
CA LEU A 150 -7.66 -3.65 23.60
C LEU A 150 -8.36 -4.15 24.87
N ASP A 151 -7.58 -4.71 25.79
CA ASP A 151 -8.01 -4.90 27.15
C ASP A 151 -8.00 -3.50 27.82
N LYS A 152 -9.17 -2.85 27.77
CA LYS A 152 -9.65 -1.65 28.50
C LYS A 152 -9.43 -0.25 27.90
#